data_AF-D5CST8-F1
#
_entry.id   AF-D5CST8-F1
#
_cell.length_a   1.000
_cell.length_b   1.000
_cell.length_c   1.000
_cell.angle_alpha   90.00
_cell.angle_beta   90.00
_cell.angle_gamma   90.00
#
_symmetry.space_group_name_H-M   'P 1'
#
loop_
_entity.id
_entity.type
_entity.pdbx_description
1 polymer ?
#
loop_
_entity_poly.entity_id
_entity_poly.type
_entity_poly.pdbx_seq_one_letter_code
_entity_poly.pdbx_strand_id
1 'polypeptide(L)' 'MNWADFFAMNGYAFYVWGSYGLAFFVFAVEIAMVRNRRKNVLRELRLMNKEMGEDGTGEAA' A
#
# COMPACT_ATOMS: atom_id res chain seq x y z
N MET A 1 -1.55 22.06 -30.34
CA MET A 1 -2.45 21.35 -29.40
C MET A 1 -1.94 21.63 -28.01
N ASN A 2 -2.57 22.57 -27.30
CA ASN A 2 -2.08 23.08 -26.04
C ASN A 2 -2.67 22.24 -24.90
N TRP A 3 -1.83 21.50 -24.18
CA TRP A 3 -2.26 20.69 -23.04
C TRP A 3 -2.88 21.57 -21.95
N ALA A 4 -2.38 22.81 -21.79
CA ALA A 4 -2.89 23.77 -20.83
C ALA A 4 -4.38 24.12 -21.05
N ASP A 5 -4.85 24.18 -22.29
CA ASP A 5 -6.27 24.45 -22.60
C ASP A 5 -7.20 23.28 -22.21
N PHE A 6 -6.67 22.06 -22.22
CA PHE A 6 -7.40 20.86 -21.77
C PHE A 6 -7.56 20.84 -20.24
N PHE A 7 -6.56 21.33 -19.51
CA PHE A 7 -6.61 21.55 -18.06
C PHE A 7 -7.34 22.85 -17.67
N ALA A 8 -7.48 23.79 -18.60
CA ALA A 8 -8.11 25.08 -18.38
C ALA A 8 -9.43 25.24 -19.16
N MET A 9 -10.15 24.13 -19.40
CA MET A 9 -11.52 24.14 -19.95
C MET A 9 -12.49 24.82 -18.96
N ASN A 10 -12.41 26.14 -18.84
CA ASN A 10 -13.43 27.03 -18.27
C ASN A 10 -14.06 26.53 -16.94
N GLY A 11 -13.24 26.00 -16.02
CA GLY A 11 -13.66 25.58 -14.68
C GLY A 11 -14.09 24.11 -14.51
N TYR A 12 -14.26 23.34 -15.58
CA TYR A 12 -14.65 21.92 -15.49
C TYR A 12 -13.51 20.96 -15.20
N ALA A 13 -12.28 21.32 -15.56
CA ALA A 13 -11.12 20.47 -15.33
C ALA A 13 -10.91 20.16 -13.84
N PHE A 14 -11.23 21.09 -12.94
CA PHE A 14 -11.12 20.88 -11.50
C PHE A 14 -12.04 19.77 -10.98
N TYR A 15 -13.25 19.63 -11.56
CA TYR A 15 -14.20 18.57 -11.22
C TYR A 15 -13.73 17.21 -11.74
N VAL A 16 -13.20 17.16 -12.96
CA VAL A 16 -12.67 15.94 -13.56
C VAL A 16 -11.45 15.48 -12.76
N TRP A 17 -10.43 16.33 -12.65
CA TRP A 17 -9.22 16.01 -11.91
C TRP A 17 -9.47 15.75 -10.43
N GLY A 18 -10.43 16.44 -9.80
CA GLY A 18 -10.88 16.16 -8.44
C GLY A 18 -11.52 14.77 -8.30
N SER A 19 -12.39 14.38 -9.23
CA SER A 19 -13.05 13.05 -9.22
C SER A 19 -12.06 11.92 -9.50
N TYR A 20 -11.17 12.10 -10.48
CA TYR A 20 -10.09 11.16 -10.77
C TYR A 20 -9.10 11.07 -9.61
N GLY A 21 -8.77 12.20 -8.98
CA GLY A 21 -7.94 12.25 -7.78
C GLY A 21 -8.57 11.52 -6.61
N LEU A 22 -9.88 11.68 -6.39
CA LEU A 22 -10.62 10.98 -5.35
C LEU A 22 -10.67 9.47 -5.62
N ALA A 23 -10.93 9.04 -6.86
CA ALA A 23 -10.90 7.64 -7.24
C ALA A 23 -9.49 7.03 -7.03
N PHE A 24 -8.45 7.73 -7.47
CA PHE A 24 -7.07 7.32 -7.25
C PHE A 24 -6.72 7.25 -5.75
N PHE A 25 -7.22 8.20 -4.96
CA PHE A 25 -7.03 8.22 -3.51
C PHE A 25 -7.64 7.00 -2.83
N VAL A 26 -8.88 6.64 -3.19
CA VAL A 26 -9.53 5.42 -2.68
C VAL A 26 -8.70 4.18 -3.02
N PHE A 27 -8.25 4.04 -4.28
CA PHE A 27 -7.37 2.93 -4.67
C PHE A 27 -6.05 2.92 -3.89
N ALA A 28 -5.42 4.08 -3.70
CA ALA A 28 -4.17 4.20 -2.94
C ALA A 28 -4.35 3.76 -1.49
N VAL A 29 -5.46 4.14 -0.85
CA VAL A 29 -5.82 3.71 0.52
C VAL A 29 -6.03 2.21 0.58
N GLU A 30 -6.79 1.63 -0.35
CA GLU A 30 -7.04 0.20 -0.45
C GLU A 30 -5.70 -0.58 -0.54
N ILE A 31 -4.83 -0.14 -1.46
CA ILE A 31 -3.50 -0.73 -1.67
C ILE A 31 -2.63 -0.58 -0.41
N ALA A 32 -2.65 0.57 0.24
CA ALA A 32 -1.89 0.82 1.46
C ALA A 32 -2.36 -0.10 2.60
N MET A 33 -3.67 -0.26 2.80
CA MET A 33 -4.23 -1.17 3.81
C MET A 33 -3.85 -2.63 3.52
N VAL A 34 -3.97 -3.08 2.27
CA VAL A 34 -3.58 -4.45 1.87
C VAL A 34 -2.09 -4.69 2.07
N ARG A 35 -1.24 -3.71 1.74
CA ARG A 35 0.22 -3.81 1.95
C ARG A 35 0.58 -3.85 3.44
N ASN A 36 -0.10 -3.07 4.28
CA ASN A 36 0.11 -3.11 5.72
C ASN A 36 -0.31 -4.47 6.31
N ARG A 37 -1.44 -5.03 5.86
CA ARG A 37 -1.88 -6.37 6.28
C ARG A 37 -0.83 -7.43 5.96
N ARG A 38 -0.23 -7.39 4.76
CA ARG A 38 0.84 -8.32 4.37
C ARG A 38 2.09 -8.23 5.24
N LYS A 39 2.49 -7.03 5.66
CA LYS A 39 3.65 -6.85 6.54
C LYS A 39 3.43 -7.44 7.93
N ASN A 40 2.21 -7.38 8.45
CA ASN A 40 1.91 -7.93 9.78
C ASN A 40 1.94 -9.47 9.77
N VAL A 41 1.37 -10.11 8.75
CA VAL A 41 1.38 -11.58 8.62
C VAL A 41 2.80 -12.13 8.45
N LEU A 42 3.65 -11.46 7.67
CA LEU A 42 5.05 -11.87 7.52
C LEU A 42 5.87 -11.68 8.80
N ARG A 43 5.54 -10.69 9.64
CA ARG A 43 6.21 -10.48 10.93
C ARG A 43 5.85 -11.60 11.91
N GLU A 44 4.60 -12.02 11.93
CA GLU A 44 4.10 -13.10 12.79
C GLU A 44 4.74 -14.46 12.44
N LEU A 45 4.82 -14.79 11.14
CA LEU A 45 5.52 -16.00 10.68
C LEU A 45 7.01 -16.01 11.05
N ARG A 46 7.66 -14.84 11.06
CA ARG A 46 9.08 -14.73 11.41
C ARG A 46 9.36 -14.94 12.90
N LEU A 47 8.39 -14.64 13.76
CA LEU A 47 8.48 -14.87 15.20
C LEU A 47 8.30 -16.36 15.52
N MET A 48 7.29 -17.01 14.93
CA MET A 48 7.08 -18.46 15.09
C MET A 48 8.27 -19.31 14.61
N ASN A 49 8.89 -18.94 13.48
CA ASN A 49 10.03 -19.68 12.95
C ASN A 49 11.34 -19.44 13.73
N LYS A 50 11.37 -18.46 14.64
CA LYS A 50 12.52 -18.20 15.53
C LYS A 50 12.41 -19.08 16.79
N GLU A 51 11.20 -19.25 17.31
CA GLU A 51 10.96 -20.08 18.50
C GLU A 51 11.19 -21.58 18.23
N MET A 52 10.83 -22.09 17.05
CA MET A 52 11.12 -23.46 16.60
C MET A 52 12.57 -23.70 16.12
N GLY A 53 13.43 -22.68 16.17
CA GLY A 53 14.84 -22.80 15.79
C GLY A 53 15.80 -22.80 16.99
N GLU A 54 15.35 -22.36 18.17
CA GLU A 54 16.17 -22.24 19.39
C GLU A 54 16.07 -23.47 20.30
N ASP A 55 15.14 -24.38 20.03
CA ASP A 55 14.93 -25.65 20.72
C ASP A 55 15.80 -26.82 20.21
N GLY A 56 16.43 -26.68 19.04
CA GLY A 56 17.31 -27.72 18.45
C GLY A 56 18.83 -27.50 18.64
N THR A 57 19.27 -26.38 19.19
CA THR A 57 20.71 -26.02 19.26
C THR A 57 21.30 -26.00 20.67
N GLY A 58 20.49 -26.24 21.70
CA GLY A 58 20.92 -26.30 23.10
C GLY A 58 21.34 -27.68 23.63
N GLU A 59 21.08 -28.77 22.89
CA GLU A 59 21.29 -30.15 23.38
C GLU A 59 22.60 -30.80 22.91
N ALA A 60 23.48 -30.06 22.23
CA ALA A 60 24.74 -30.58 21.68
C ALA A 60 26.01 -29.88 22.20
N ALA A 61 25.98 -29.30 23.41
CA ALA A 61 27.13 -28.72 24.10
C ALA A 61 27.38 -29.43 25.44
#